data_AF-A0A7S3F735-F1
#
_entry.id   AF-A0A7S3F735-F1
#
_cell.length_a   1.000
_cell.length_b   1.000
_cell.length_c   1.000
_cell.angle_alpha   90.00
_cell.angle_beta   90.00
_cell.angle_gamma   90.00
#
_symmetry.space_group_name_H-M   'P 1'
#
loop_
_entity.id
_entity.type
_entity.pdbx_description
1 polymer ?
#
loop_
_entity_poly.entity_id
_entity_poly.type
_entity_poly.pdbx_seq_one_letter_code
_entity_poly.pdbx_strand_id
1 'polypeptide(L)'
;PVDWAYVHRLHHRLCEHELDYHSPHLQPNSSTTRRFLYAQGVWMVTPHEHVCRSPYLEADLTGDIVNDRDLDLFHRLVGIKPINKALYGMLGPGVFLVVAYAAIACYRQRQRAQETRRTGCEILAAAFCFAVYYFYLPVSLTWMSTGFVNSATHLWGDAPYADSMAAGCQSKNNAFLMLPMLGENWHNNHHATPGSLSTWVEWYQVDFIYLTGCVFELLGLASDIRVEVPTILAPGRQEGPTGFPLLLWSGWVAFLVTVWRWSRDFSRLGWRRAGSEGVRGGKEEEPL
;
A
#
# COMPACT_ATOMS: atom_id res chain seq x y z
N PRO A 1 4.49 13.08 7.14
CA PRO A 1 4.91 13.78 5.90
C PRO A 1 6.38 14.19 5.92
N VAL A 2 6.81 15.08 6.83
CA VAL A 2 8.19 15.58 6.92
C VAL A 2 9.24 14.46 6.97
N ASP A 3 9.14 13.56 7.96
CA ASP A 3 10.07 12.43 8.11
C ASP A 3 10.17 11.54 6.85
N TRP A 4 9.03 11.27 6.22
CA TRP A 4 8.96 10.41 5.04
C TRP A 4 9.60 11.12 3.83
N ALA A 5 9.27 12.40 3.63
CA ALA A 5 9.81 13.19 2.53
C ALA A 5 11.32 13.38 2.66
N TYR A 6 11.84 13.57 3.88
CA TYR A 6 13.27 13.60 4.15
C TYR A 6 13.95 12.31 3.68
N VAL A 7 13.45 11.14 4.14
CA VAL A 7 14.04 9.84 3.79
C VAL A 7 13.93 9.59 2.28
N HIS A 8 12.77 9.89 1.68
CA HIS A 8 12.51 9.67 0.26
C HIS A 8 13.37 10.57 -0.64
N ARG A 9 13.49 11.86 -0.33
CA ARG A 9 14.34 12.79 -1.11
C ARG A 9 15.82 12.49 -0.93
N LEU A 10 16.23 12.05 0.27
CA LEU A 10 17.59 11.57 0.51
C LEU A 10 17.88 10.32 -0.33
N HIS A 11 16.94 9.37 -0.36
CA HIS A 11 17.02 8.18 -1.20
C HIS A 11 17.19 8.53 -2.69
N HIS A 12 16.44 9.49 -3.24
CA HIS A 12 16.66 9.92 -4.63
C HIS A 12 18.05 10.50 -4.88
N ARG A 13 18.54 11.36 -3.97
CA ARG A 13 19.86 11.99 -4.15
C ARG A 13 21.02 11.02 -3.99
N LEU A 14 20.84 9.98 -3.18
CA LEU A 14 21.90 9.08 -2.74
C LEU A 14 21.50 7.61 -2.93
N CYS A 15 20.68 7.31 -3.95
CA CYS A 15 20.16 5.98 -4.20
C CYS A 15 21.31 4.96 -4.28
N GLU A 16 21.20 3.86 -3.52
CA GLU A 16 22.23 2.81 -3.41
C GLU A 16 23.58 3.25 -2.82
N HIS A 17 23.66 4.43 -2.20
CA HIS A 17 24.83 4.86 -1.42
C HIS A 17 24.62 4.64 0.08
N GLU A 18 25.70 4.72 0.85
CA GLU A 18 25.71 4.39 2.28
C GLU A 18 24.68 5.18 3.12
N LEU A 19 24.27 6.37 2.68
CA LEU A 19 23.27 7.19 3.38
C LEU A 19 21.82 6.87 2.99
N ASP A 20 21.60 5.97 2.03
CA ASP A 20 20.29 5.44 1.70
C ASP A 20 19.84 4.42 2.74
N TYR A 21 18.88 4.82 3.57
CA TYR A 21 18.31 4.04 4.66
C TYR A 21 17.83 2.65 4.25
N HIS A 22 17.36 2.48 3.02
CA HIS A 22 16.64 1.27 2.61
C HIS A 22 17.17 0.66 1.33
N SER A 23 18.42 0.99 0.96
CA SER A 23 19.09 0.34 -0.16
C SER A 23 19.22 -1.17 0.08
N PRO A 24 18.75 -2.02 -0.86
CA PRO A 24 19.02 -3.45 -0.81
C PRO A 24 20.43 -3.81 -1.31
N HIS A 25 21.26 -2.86 -1.77
CA HIS A 25 22.55 -3.15 -2.41
C HIS A 25 23.78 -2.88 -1.52
N LEU A 26 23.63 -2.24 -0.35
CA LEU A 26 24.75 -1.96 0.57
C LEU A 26 25.42 -3.20 1.20
N GLN A 27 24.79 -4.37 1.09
CA GLN A 27 25.34 -5.64 1.58
C GLN A 27 25.52 -6.62 0.40
N PRO A 28 26.51 -6.42 -0.48
CA PRO A 28 26.65 -7.20 -1.71
C PRO A 28 26.92 -8.69 -1.46
N ASN A 29 27.52 -9.03 -0.30
CA ASN A 29 27.78 -10.41 0.11
C ASN A 29 26.57 -11.12 0.73
N SER A 30 25.46 -10.40 0.96
CA SER A 30 24.22 -10.97 1.50
C SER A 30 23.37 -11.62 0.40
N SER A 31 22.63 -12.67 0.75
CA SER A 31 21.69 -13.31 -0.18
C SER A 31 20.62 -12.33 -0.65
N THR A 32 20.09 -12.51 -1.87
CA THR A 32 19.00 -11.70 -2.41
C THR A 32 17.79 -11.66 -1.48
N THR A 33 17.47 -12.77 -0.80
CA THR A 33 16.39 -12.82 0.19
C THR A 33 16.65 -11.88 1.37
N ARG A 34 17.87 -11.86 1.92
CA ARG A 34 18.21 -10.97 3.04
C ARG A 34 18.14 -9.50 2.63
N ARG A 35 18.63 -9.19 1.43
CA ARG A 35 18.59 -7.86 0.83
C ARG A 35 17.15 -7.39 0.60
N PHE A 36 16.31 -8.26 0.07
CA PHE A 36 14.87 -8.04 -0.09
C PHE A 36 14.20 -7.76 1.25
N LEU A 37 14.38 -8.63 2.25
CA LEU A 37 13.76 -8.47 3.57
C LEU A 37 14.23 -7.18 4.27
N TYR A 38 15.49 -6.81 4.08
CA TYR A 38 16.03 -5.54 4.58
C TYR A 38 15.25 -4.35 4.05
N ALA A 39 15.22 -4.17 2.72
CA ALA A 39 14.54 -3.07 2.06
C ALA A 39 13.01 -3.12 2.23
N GLN A 40 12.43 -4.33 2.34
CA GLN A 40 10.99 -4.54 2.53
C GLN A 40 10.48 -3.94 3.86
N GLY A 41 11.33 -3.87 4.89
CA GLY A 41 10.95 -3.17 6.11
C GLY A 41 11.85 -3.38 7.33
N VAL A 42 12.79 -4.32 7.32
CA VAL A 42 13.73 -4.48 8.44
C VAL A 42 14.59 -3.22 8.64
N TRP A 43 14.85 -2.45 7.58
CA TRP A 43 15.52 -1.17 7.68
C TRP A 43 14.84 -0.20 8.68
N MET A 44 13.51 -0.24 8.81
CA MET A 44 12.77 0.69 9.69
C MET A 44 13.07 0.48 11.17
N VAL A 45 13.50 -0.73 11.54
CA VAL A 45 13.84 -1.10 12.93
C VAL A 45 15.34 -1.32 13.14
N THR A 46 16.13 -1.19 12.06
CA THR A 46 17.58 -1.30 12.13
C THR A 46 18.16 0.06 12.52
N PRO A 47 19.10 0.13 13.48
CA PRO A 47 19.81 1.36 13.78
C PRO A 47 20.62 1.85 12.57
N HIS A 48 20.52 3.15 12.26
CA HIS A 48 21.24 3.80 11.16
C HIS A 48 22.33 4.73 11.69
N GLU A 49 23.30 4.15 12.40
CA GLU A 49 24.37 4.93 13.06
C GLU A 49 25.25 5.73 12.08
N HIS A 50 25.33 5.25 10.83
CA HIS A 50 26.05 5.92 9.74
C HIS A 50 25.25 7.09 9.14
N VAL A 51 23.94 7.19 9.40
CA VAL A 51 23.11 8.30 8.90
C VAL A 51 22.92 9.35 10.00
N CYS A 52 23.84 10.31 10.06
CA CYS A 52 23.70 11.47 10.92
C CYS A 52 22.69 12.47 10.31
N ARG A 53 21.48 12.55 10.87
CA ARG A 53 20.51 13.59 10.50
C ARG A 53 21.09 14.97 10.86
N SER A 54 21.40 15.75 9.83
CA SER A 54 21.85 17.13 9.98
C SER A 54 20.65 18.07 9.88
N PRO A 55 20.46 19.01 10.83
CA PRO A 55 19.40 20.02 10.75
C PRO A 55 19.45 20.85 9.46
N TYR A 56 20.66 21.09 8.93
CA TYR A 56 20.85 21.79 7.67
C TYR A 56 20.29 20.99 6.49
N LEU A 57 20.62 19.69 6.43
CA LEU A 57 20.15 18.83 5.34
C LEU A 57 18.64 18.58 5.42
N GLU A 58 18.09 18.49 6.62
CA GLU A 58 16.65 18.36 6.84
C GLU A 58 15.90 19.62 6.37
N ALA A 59 16.43 20.81 6.67
CA ALA A 59 15.88 22.07 6.18
C ALA A 59 15.96 22.20 4.64
N ASP A 60 17.08 21.79 4.02
CA ASP A 60 17.23 21.79 2.56
C ASP A 60 16.25 20.82 1.89
N LEU A 61 16.11 19.61 2.44
CA LEU A 61 15.29 18.56 1.86
C LEU A 61 13.81 18.69 2.17
N THR A 62 13.38 19.45 3.17
CA THR A 62 11.97 19.49 3.58
C THR A 62 11.43 20.89 3.87
N GLY A 63 12.20 21.94 3.58
CA GLY A 63 11.82 23.31 3.89
C GLY A 63 10.48 23.73 3.30
N ASP A 64 10.16 23.31 2.07
CA ASP A 64 8.86 23.52 1.43
C ASP A 64 7.69 22.88 2.20
N ILE A 65 7.89 21.70 2.78
CA ILE A 65 6.88 20.97 3.56
C ILE A 65 6.70 21.57 4.94
N VAL A 66 7.80 21.94 5.61
CA VAL A 66 7.77 22.52 6.95
C VAL A 66 7.17 23.92 6.94
N ASN A 67 7.34 24.66 5.84
CA ASN A 67 6.76 25.98 5.67
C ASN A 67 5.26 25.96 5.32
N ASP A 68 4.70 24.79 4.95
CA ASP A 68 3.27 24.63 4.74
C ASP A 68 2.53 24.48 6.08
N ARG A 69 1.55 25.37 6.31
CA ARG A 69 0.83 25.47 7.58
C ARG A 69 0.00 24.21 7.89
N ASP A 70 -0.61 23.62 6.88
CA ASP A 70 -1.49 22.46 7.07
C ASP A 70 -0.67 21.19 7.33
N LEU A 71 0.47 21.05 6.64
CA LEU A 71 1.40 19.95 6.86
C LEU A 71 2.16 20.08 8.19
N ASP A 72 2.53 21.28 8.62
CA ASP A 72 3.10 21.54 9.95
C ASP A 72 2.08 21.22 11.05
N LEU A 73 0.82 21.66 10.90
CA LEU A 73 -0.24 21.30 11.85
C LEU A 73 -0.41 19.78 11.97
N PHE A 74 -0.46 19.07 10.83
CA PHE A 74 -0.54 17.61 10.84
C PHE A 74 0.69 16.98 11.50
N HIS A 75 1.89 17.47 11.20
CA HIS A 75 3.13 17.00 11.83
C HIS A 75 3.10 17.20 13.35
N ARG A 76 2.62 18.34 13.85
CA ARG A 76 2.51 18.62 15.28
C ARG A 76 1.45 17.76 15.97
N LEU A 77 0.34 17.45 15.31
CA LEU A 77 -0.72 16.61 15.87
C LEU A 77 -0.31 15.12 15.94
N VAL A 78 0.38 14.61 14.91
CA VAL A 78 0.71 13.19 14.77
C VAL A 78 2.14 12.86 15.25
N GLY A 79 3.04 13.82 15.22
CA GLY A 79 4.49 13.66 15.47
C GLY A 79 4.92 13.63 16.94
N ILE A 80 3.99 13.69 17.90
CA ILE A 80 4.32 13.96 19.32
C ILE A 80 5.17 12.86 19.98
N LYS A 81 5.20 11.62 19.47
CA LYS A 81 6.15 10.54 19.84
C LYS A 81 5.98 9.30 18.92
N PRO A 82 7.00 8.44 18.76
CA PRO A 82 6.87 7.15 18.05
C PRO A 82 5.70 6.28 18.56
N ILE A 83 5.43 6.31 19.86
CA ILE A 83 4.30 5.59 20.46
C ILE A 83 2.94 6.14 20.01
N ASN A 84 2.85 7.44 19.73
CA ASN A 84 1.64 8.07 19.21
C ASN A 84 1.41 7.69 17.74
N LYS A 85 2.48 7.57 16.94
CA LYS A 85 2.39 7.07 15.56
C LYS A 85 1.81 5.65 15.52
N ALA A 86 2.26 4.76 16.41
CA ALA A 86 1.72 3.40 16.54
C ALA A 86 0.27 3.39 17.07
N LEU A 87 -0.01 4.17 18.12
CA LEU A 87 -1.35 4.25 18.72
C LEU A 87 -2.39 4.84 17.76
N TYR A 88 -2.13 5.95 17.10
CA TYR A 88 -3.09 6.59 16.20
C TYR A 88 -3.14 5.96 14.80
N GLY A 89 -2.02 5.41 14.31
CA GLY A 89 -1.93 4.85 12.96
C GLY A 89 -2.29 3.37 12.85
N MET A 90 -2.03 2.55 13.88
CA MET A 90 -2.18 1.09 13.79
C MET A 90 -3.12 0.47 14.81
N LEU A 91 -3.36 1.07 15.99
CA LEU A 91 -4.17 0.43 17.04
C LEU A 91 -5.50 1.15 17.29
N GLY A 92 -5.48 2.49 17.29
CA GLY A 92 -6.61 3.34 17.64
C GLY A 92 -7.83 3.14 16.75
N PRO A 93 -7.73 3.25 15.41
CA PRO A 93 -8.86 3.04 14.53
C PRO A 93 -9.37 1.59 14.59
N GLY A 94 -8.49 0.60 14.74
CA GLY A 94 -8.88 -0.80 14.92
C GLY A 94 -9.73 -1.01 16.18
N VAL A 95 -9.28 -0.49 17.32
CA VAL A 95 -10.03 -0.52 18.59
C VAL A 95 -11.35 0.23 18.47
N PHE A 96 -11.36 1.40 17.83
CA PHE A 96 -12.58 2.17 17.59
C PHE A 96 -13.60 1.37 16.78
N LEU A 97 -13.18 0.69 15.72
CA LEU A 97 -14.06 -0.15 14.90
C LEU A 97 -14.61 -1.34 15.68
N VAL A 98 -13.80 -2.00 16.53
CA VAL A 98 -14.28 -3.06 17.43
C VAL A 98 -15.38 -2.53 18.35
N VAL A 99 -15.12 -1.41 19.03
CA VAL A 99 -16.07 -0.82 19.99
C VAL A 99 -17.35 -0.35 19.30
N ALA A 100 -17.24 0.34 18.17
CA ALA A 100 -18.37 0.83 17.40
C ALA A 100 -19.24 -0.34 16.90
N TYR A 101 -18.63 -1.38 16.32
CA TYR A 101 -19.35 -2.56 15.86
C TYR A 101 -20.04 -3.29 17.02
N ALA A 102 -19.33 -3.51 18.14
CA ALA A 102 -19.91 -4.16 19.31
C ALA A 102 -21.11 -3.37 19.88
N ALA A 103 -21.01 -2.04 19.95
CA ALA A 103 -22.10 -1.17 20.40
C ALA A 103 -23.33 -1.25 19.48
N ILE A 104 -23.12 -1.18 18.15
CA ILE A 104 -24.20 -1.31 17.16
C ILE A 104 -24.85 -2.69 17.23
N ALA A 105 -24.06 -3.76 17.38
CA ALA A 105 -24.55 -5.12 17.50
C ALA A 105 -25.41 -5.32 18.76
N CYS A 106 -24.93 -4.84 19.92
CA CYS A 106 -25.67 -4.84 21.17
C CYS A 106 -26.98 -4.04 21.07
N TYR A 107 -26.95 -2.86 20.44
CA TYR A 107 -28.13 -2.04 20.23
C TYR A 107 -29.17 -2.75 19.34
N ARG A 108 -28.74 -3.30 18.20
CA ARG A 108 -29.63 -4.04 17.28
C ARG A 108 -30.20 -5.30 17.92
N GLN A 109 -29.43 -5.98 18.75
CA GLN A 109 -29.91 -7.16 19.50
C GLN A 109 -30.95 -6.79 20.55
N ARG A 110 -30.85 -5.63 21.19
CA ARG A 110 -31.91 -5.12 22.09
C ARG A 110 -33.19 -4.77 21.34
N GLN A 111 -33.08 -4.28 20.10
CA GLN A 111 -34.23 -3.91 19.26
C GLN A 111 -34.96 -5.13 18.66
N ARG A 112 -34.26 -6.24 18.43
CA ARG A 112 -34.88 -7.48 17.94
C ARG A 112 -35.55 -8.22 19.09
N ALA A 113 -36.88 -8.15 19.16
CA ALA A 113 -37.66 -9.04 20.00
C ALA A 113 -37.50 -10.49 19.47
N GLN A 114 -36.84 -11.34 20.26
CA GLN A 114 -36.85 -12.81 20.20
C GLN A 114 -36.14 -13.55 19.04
N GLU A 115 -35.66 -12.92 17.97
CA GLU A 115 -34.80 -13.63 16.99
C GLU A 115 -33.37 -13.81 17.56
N THR A 116 -33.08 -15.04 18.01
CA THR A 116 -31.76 -15.61 18.38
C THR A 116 -30.80 -14.64 19.08
N ARG A 117 -30.81 -14.70 20.42
CA ARG A 117 -29.95 -13.87 21.27
C ARG A 117 -28.48 -14.29 21.09
N ARG A 118 -27.67 -13.46 20.41
CA ARG A 118 -26.22 -13.68 20.34
C ARG A 118 -25.59 -13.55 21.72
N THR A 119 -24.61 -14.41 22.01
CA THR A 119 -23.84 -14.29 23.25
C THR A 119 -22.90 -13.08 23.20
N GLY A 120 -22.47 -12.56 24.35
CA GLY A 120 -21.47 -11.49 24.40
C GLY A 120 -20.17 -11.89 23.71
N CYS A 121 -19.77 -13.16 23.84
CA CYS A 121 -18.60 -13.72 23.16
C CYS A 121 -18.74 -13.70 21.63
N GLU A 122 -19.91 -14.03 21.08
CA GLU A 122 -20.17 -13.94 19.63
C GLU A 122 -20.08 -12.52 19.10
N ILE A 123 -20.56 -11.52 19.87
CA ILE A 123 -20.46 -10.11 19.49
C ILE A 123 -19.00 -9.67 19.47
N LEU A 124 -18.22 -10.02 20.49
CA LEU A 124 -16.81 -9.69 20.57
C LEU A 124 -15.98 -10.38 19.48
N ALA A 125 -16.24 -11.66 19.21
CA ALA A 125 -15.59 -12.39 18.13
C ALA A 125 -15.90 -11.77 16.76
N ALA A 126 -17.17 -11.41 16.51
CA ALA A 126 -17.56 -10.73 15.27
C ALA A 126 -16.92 -9.34 15.15
N ALA A 127 -16.84 -8.58 16.26
CA ALA A 127 -16.18 -7.27 16.29
C ALA A 127 -14.67 -7.38 16.01
N PHE A 128 -14.01 -8.38 16.58
CA PHE A 128 -12.60 -8.68 16.31
C PHE A 128 -12.38 -9.03 14.84
N CYS A 129 -13.16 -9.96 14.29
CA CYS A 129 -13.09 -10.31 12.87
C CYS A 129 -13.32 -9.07 11.98
N PHE A 130 -14.29 -8.23 12.34
CA PHE A 130 -14.56 -6.99 11.61
C PHE A 130 -13.32 -6.07 11.59
N ALA A 131 -12.68 -5.83 12.74
CA ALA A 131 -11.46 -5.02 12.76
C ALA A 131 -10.29 -5.67 12.00
N VAL A 132 -10.16 -7.00 12.05
CA VAL A 132 -9.13 -7.71 11.26
C VAL A 132 -9.35 -7.52 9.77
N TYR A 133 -10.56 -7.79 9.27
CA TYR A 133 -10.85 -7.74 7.83
C TYR A 133 -10.91 -6.32 7.25
N TYR A 134 -11.46 -5.36 8.00
CA TYR A 134 -11.70 -4.01 7.48
C TYR A 134 -10.64 -2.99 7.88
N PHE A 135 -9.69 -3.35 8.75
CA PHE A 135 -8.64 -2.44 9.16
C PHE A 135 -7.25 -3.09 9.15
N TYR A 136 -6.99 -4.11 9.98
CA TYR A 136 -5.62 -4.63 10.12
C TYR A 136 -5.09 -5.30 8.85
N LEU A 137 -5.90 -6.10 8.16
CA LEU A 137 -5.50 -6.73 6.92
C LEU A 137 -5.24 -5.71 5.81
N PRO A 138 -6.15 -4.75 5.50
CA PRO A 138 -5.88 -3.67 4.56
C PRO A 138 -4.61 -2.88 4.89
N VAL A 139 -4.43 -2.46 6.14
CA VAL A 139 -3.25 -1.70 6.57
C VAL A 139 -1.97 -2.52 6.35
N SER A 140 -1.99 -3.81 6.72
CA SER A 140 -0.84 -4.70 6.53
C SER A 140 -0.49 -4.88 5.05
N LEU A 141 -1.50 -5.05 4.19
CA LEU A 141 -1.31 -5.14 2.75
C LEU A 141 -0.77 -3.86 2.15
N THR A 142 -1.22 -2.69 2.62
CA THR A 142 -0.67 -1.39 2.22
C THR A 142 0.81 -1.31 2.60
N TRP A 143 1.18 -1.62 3.84
CA TRP A 143 2.59 -1.61 4.28
C TRP A 143 3.47 -2.57 3.48
N MET A 144 2.97 -3.78 3.18
CA MET A 144 3.69 -4.73 2.32
C MET A 144 3.85 -4.19 0.89
N SER A 145 2.81 -3.56 0.35
CA SER A 145 2.82 -3.00 -1.00
C SER A 145 3.80 -1.82 -1.11
N THR A 146 3.81 -0.93 -0.13
CA THR A 146 4.78 0.17 -0.04
C THR A 146 6.20 -0.37 0.13
N GLY A 147 6.41 -1.43 0.92
CA GLY A 147 7.73 -2.07 1.06
C GLY A 147 8.32 -2.57 -0.26
N PHE A 148 7.48 -2.97 -1.22
CA PHE A 148 7.95 -3.39 -2.54
C PHE A 148 8.62 -2.28 -3.35
N VAL A 149 8.26 -1.00 -3.10
CA VAL A 149 8.90 0.18 -3.72
C VAL A 149 10.40 0.21 -3.43
N ASN A 150 10.80 -0.20 -2.22
CA ASN A 150 12.20 -0.19 -1.82
C ASN A 150 12.90 -1.51 -2.18
N SER A 151 12.17 -2.62 -2.16
CA SER A 151 12.74 -3.96 -2.27
C SER A 151 12.68 -4.49 -3.70
N ALA A 152 11.48 -4.85 -4.18
CA ALA A 152 11.30 -5.56 -5.43
C ALA A 152 11.65 -4.68 -6.63
N THR A 153 11.28 -3.40 -6.61
CA THR A 153 11.61 -2.44 -7.66
C THR A 153 13.05 -1.94 -7.62
N HIS A 154 13.89 -2.37 -6.67
CA HIS A 154 15.35 -2.17 -6.73
C HIS A 154 16.11 -3.48 -7.03
N LEU A 155 15.43 -4.63 -7.01
CA LEU A 155 16.05 -5.94 -7.21
C LEU A 155 15.66 -6.58 -8.54
N TRP A 156 14.41 -6.46 -8.97
CA TRP A 156 13.86 -7.17 -10.13
C TRP A 156 13.05 -6.26 -11.04
N GLY A 157 13.29 -6.41 -12.35
CA GLY A 157 12.59 -5.65 -13.37
C GLY A 157 13.51 -5.12 -14.47
N ASP A 158 12.96 -4.28 -15.33
CA ASP A 158 13.67 -3.56 -16.39
C ASP A 158 14.10 -2.16 -15.92
N ALA A 159 15.25 -1.67 -16.39
CA ALA A 159 15.75 -0.34 -16.09
C ALA A 159 16.04 0.41 -17.41
N PRO A 160 14.99 0.91 -18.10
CA PRO A 160 15.13 1.58 -19.39
C PRO A 160 15.91 2.89 -19.38
N TYR A 161 15.88 3.63 -18.29
CA TYR A 161 16.35 5.01 -18.21
C TYR A 161 17.44 5.18 -17.16
N ALA A 162 18.32 6.15 -17.38
CA ALA A 162 19.31 6.56 -16.41
C ALA A 162 18.64 7.33 -15.27
N ASP A 163 19.10 7.10 -14.05
CA ASP A 163 18.69 7.87 -12.88
C ASP A 163 19.12 9.34 -13.03
N SER A 164 18.24 10.26 -12.62
CA SER A 164 18.46 11.70 -12.78
C SER A 164 19.30 12.35 -11.69
N MET A 165 19.49 11.68 -10.54
CA MET A 165 20.07 12.26 -9.33
C MET A 165 21.25 11.47 -8.75
N ALA A 166 21.28 10.14 -8.94
CA ALA A 166 22.25 9.23 -8.33
C ALA A 166 22.86 8.27 -9.36
N ALA A 167 24.14 8.50 -9.69
CA ALA A 167 24.88 7.60 -10.55
C ALA A 167 25.02 6.22 -9.89
N GLY A 168 24.46 5.18 -10.52
CA GLY A 168 24.52 3.80 -10.03
C GLY A 168 23.26 3.31 -9.33
N CYS A 169 22.22 4.15 -9.19
CA CYS A 169 20.92 3.72 -8.69
C CYS A 169 20.41 2.48 -9.46
N GLN A 170 19.86 1.51 -8.72
CA GLN A 170 19.41 0.22 -9.26
C GLN A 170 17.88 0.11 -9.32
N SER A 171 17.17 1.23 -9.42
CA SER A 171 15.72 1.26 -9.60
C SER A 171 15.28 0.56 -10.89
N LYS A 172 14.12 -0.10 -10.83
CA LYS A 172 13.58 -0.99 -11.87
C LYS A 172 12.07 -0.86 -11.96
N ASN A 173 11.58 -0.88 -13.18
CA ASN A 173 10.17 -1.08 -13.50
C ASN A 173 9.80 -2.54 -13.25
N ASN A 174 8.71 -2.78 -12.54
CA ASN A 174 8.24 -4.13 -12.23
C ASN A 174 6.75 -4.27 -12.54
N ALA A 175 6.42 -4.73 -13.75
CA ALA A 175 5.04 -4.89 -14.19
C ALA A 175 4.22 -5.91 -13.37
N PHE A 176 4.86 -6.86 -12.67
CA PHE A 176 4.13 -7.80 -11.81
C PHE A 176 3.54 -7.10 -10.59
N LEU A 177 3.98 -5.91 -10.23
CA LEU A 177 3.51 -5.20 -9.05
C LEU A 177 2.51 -4.07 -9.36
N MET A 178 2.02 -4.00 -10.60
CA MET A 178 1.09 -2.96 -11.04
C MET A 178 -0.15 -2.83 -10.15
N LEU A 179 -0.83 -3.95 -9.82
CA LEU A 179 -2.04 -3.88 -8.99
C LEU A 179 -1.77 -3.49 -7.52
N PRO A 180 -0.80 -4.08 -6.80
CA PRO A 180 -0.56 -3.68 -5.41
C PRO A 180 0.05 -2.28 -5.26
N MET A 181 0.77 -1.77 -6.28
CA MET A 181 1.50 -0.49 -6.20
C MET A 181 0.87 0.66 -7.00
N LEU A 182 -0.14 0.37 -7.82
CA LEU A 182 -1.00 1.35 -8.49
C LEU A 182 -0.28 2.37 -9.40
N GLY A 183 0.95 2.10 -9.82
CA GLY A 183 1.76 3.01 -10.66
C GLY A 183 3.19 3.20 -10.14
N GLU A 184 3.40 3.09 -8.82
CA GLU A 184 4.73 3.21 -8.20
C GLU A 184 5.69 2.09 -8.61
N ASN A 185 5.16 1.00 -9.20
CA ASN A 185 5.95 -0.11 -9.71
C ASN A 185 6.76 0.25 -10.97
N TRP A 186 6.42 1.34 -11.66
CA TRP A 186 7.24 1.89 -12.76
C TRP A 186 8.38 2.74 -12.18
N HIS A 187 9.15 2.12 -11.30
CA HIS A 187 10.03 2.84 -10.39
C HIS A 187 11.30 3.36 -11.07
N ASN A 188 11.80 2.69 -12.11
CA ASN A 188 12.91 3.26 -12.89
C ASN A 188 12.46 4.54 -13.62
N ASN A 189 11.22 4.57 -14.15
CA ASN A 189 10.67 5.79 -14.74
C ASN A 189 10.57 6.91 -13.70
N HIS A 190 10.06 6.60 -12.51
CA HIS A 190 10.01 7.52 -11.37
C HIS A 190 11.38 8.12 -11.02
N HIS A 191 12.41 7.29 -10.89
CA HIS A 191 13.77 7.74 -10.59
C HIS A 191 14.44 8.55 -11.72
N ALA A 192 14.05 8.29 -12.97
CA ALA A 192 14.53 9.05 -14.12
C ALA A 192 13.89 10.44 -14.21
N THR A 193 12.65 10.62 -13.71
CA THR A 193 11.95 11.92 -13.66
C THR A 193 11.15 12.08 -12.36
N PRO A 194 11.80 12.26 -11.20
CA PRO A 194 11.14 12.20 -9.88
C PRO A 194 10.23 13.38 -9.57
N GLY A 195 10.26 14.43 -10.40
CA GLY A 195 9.33 15.57 -10.34
C GLY A 195 8.05 15.39 -11.16
N SER A 196 7.96 14.34 -11.98
CA SER A 196 6.77 14.01 -12.77
C SER A 196 5.70 13.40 -11.87
N LEU A 197 4.44 13.79 -12.06
CA LEU A 197 3.31 13.11 -11.43
C LEU A 197 3.14 11.70 -12.00
N SER A 198 3.41 11.51 -13.29
CA SER A 198 3.22 10.22 -13.95
C SER A 198 4.51 9.45 -14.07
N THR A 199 4.41 8.15 -13.78
CA THR A 199 5.43 7.14 -14.07
C THR A 199 5.11 6.34 -15.34
N TRP A 200 3.99 6.66 -16.00
CA TRP A 200 3.52 6.03 -17.23
C TRP A 200 4.32 6.54 -18.43
N VAL A 201 5.18 5.68 -19.01
CA VAL A 201 5.95 6.02 -20.21
C VAL A 201 5.49 5.22 -21.42
N GLU A 202 5.41 3.91 -21.30
CA GLU A 202 4.91 3.04 -22.38
C GLU A 202 3.41 2.84 -22.27
N TRP A 203 2.71 2.64 -23.40
CA TRP A 203 1.25 2.49 -23.44
C TRP A 203 0.67 1.43 -22.48
N TYR A 204 1.46 0.43 -22.10
CA TYR A 204 1.05 -0.63 -21.17
C TYR A 204 1.39 -0.34 -19.70
N GLN A 205 2.09 0.75 -19.39
CA GLN A 205 2.50 1.10 -18.05
C GLN A 205 1.41 1.87 -17.30
N VAL A 206 0.25 1.23 -17.12
CA VAL A 206 -0.90 1.87 -16.47
C VAL A 206 -0.51 2.38 -15.08
N ASP A 207 -0.76 3.65 -14.86
CA ASP A 207 -0.47 4.40 -13.64
C ASP A 207 -1.79 4.96 -13.08
N PHE A 208 -2.33 4.30 -12.06
CA PHE A 208 -3.59 4.69 -11.44
C PHE A 208 -3.45 5.94 -10.56
N ILE A 209 -2.24 6.26 -10.12
CA ILE A 209 -1.96 7.48 -9.34
C ILE A 209 -2.04 8.69 -10.25
N TYR A 210 -1.41 8.63 -11.43
CA TYR A 210 -1.56 9.66 -12.45
C TYR A 210 -3.03 9.87 -12.85
N LEU A 211 -3.77 8.79 -13.12
CA LEU A 211 -5.20 8.87 -13.43
C LEU A 211 -6.00 9.55 -12.31
N THR A 212 -5.65 9.29 -11.05
CA THR A 212 -6.27 9.95 -9.89
C THR A 212 -5.96 11.45 -9.89
N GLY A 213 -4.72 11.84 -10.20
CA GLY A 213 -4.34 13.24 -10.35
C GLY A 213 -5.09 13.96 -11.47
N CYS A 214 -5.28 13.31 -12.63
CA CYS A 214 -6.11 13.86 -13.70
C CYS A 214 -7.56 14.08 -13.25
N VAL A 215 -8.12 13.19 -12.42
CA VAL A 215 -9.46 13.38 -11.84
C VAL A 215 -9.47 14.59 -10.91
N PHE A 216 -8.44 14.78 -10.08
CA PHE A 216 -8.35 15.95 -9.21
C PHE A 216 -8.20 17.25 -10.00
N GLU A 217 -7.42 17.26 -11.08
CA GLU A 217 -7.34 18.42 -11.98
C GLU A 217 -8.67 18.72 -12.65
N LEU A 218 -9.35 17.69 -13.17
CA LEU A 218 -10.69 17.83 -13.77
C LEU A 218 -11.71 18.41 -12.80
N LEU A 219 -11.64 18.03 -11.52
CA LEU A 219 -12.52 18.54 -10.46
C LEU A 219 -12.08 19.92 -9.92
N GLY A 220 -10.96 20.47 -10.40
CA GLY A 220 -10.40 21.74 -9.91
C GLY A 220 -9.80 21.66 -8.50
N LEU A 221 -9.49 20.44 -8.03
CA LEU A 221 -8.86 20.18 -6.73
C LEU A 221 -7.32 20.26 -6.80
N ALA A 222 -6.76 20.12 -7.99
CA ALA A 222 -5.33 20.25 -8.26
C ALA A 222 -5.09 21.09 -9.53
N SER A 223 -3.92 21.71 -9.62
CA SER A 223 -3.47 22.53 -10.76
C SER A 223 -1.94 22.53 -10.81
N ASP A 224 -1.35 22.98 -11.92
CA ASP A 224 0.12 22.94 -12.16
C ASP A 224 0.67 21.50 -12.10
N ILE A 225 -0.07 20.54 -12.66
CA ILE A 225 0.38 19.16 -12.77
C ILE A 225 1.54 19.08 -13.76
N ARG A 226 2.68 18.56 -13.28
CA ARG A 226 3.86 18.33 -14.10
C ARG A 226 3.91 16.89 -14.56
N VAL A 227 4.08 16.68 -15.86
CA VAL A 227 4.30 15.38 -16.47
C VAL A 227 5.53 15.47 -17.35
N GLU A 228 6.54 14.70 -17.00
CA GLU A 228 7.81 14.63 -17.73
C GLU A 228 8.05 13.18 -18.15
N VAL A 229 8.49 12.99 -19.39
CA VAL A 229 8.85 11.67 -19.91
C VAL A 229 10.38 11.54 -19.88
N PRO A 230 10.93 10.48 -19.26
CA PRO A 230 12.37 10.21 -19.30
C PRO A 230 12.91 10.13 -20.73
N THR A 231 14.01 10.82 -20.99
CA THR A 231 14.66 10.84 -22.33
C THR A 231 16.05 10.22 -22.33
N ILE A 232 16.71 10.14 -21.17
CA ILE A 232 18.08 9.63 -21.06
C ILE A 232 18.02 8.13 -20.79
N LEU A 233 18.51 7.33 -21.75
CA LEU A 233 18.55 5.88 -21.62
C LEU A 233 19.60 5.42 -20.62
N ALA A 234 19.35 4.26 -20.00
CA ALA A 234 20.32 3.61 -19.13
C ALA A 234 21.63 3.29 -19.89
N PRO A 235 22.80 3.34 -19.22
CA PRO A 235 24.08 3.06 -19.85
C PRO A 235 24.11 1.73 -20.61
N GLY A 236 24.50 1.77 -21.89
CA GLY A 236 24.59 0.58 -22.76
C GLY A 236 23.26 0.10 -23.35
N ARG A 237 22.13 0.75 -23.02
CA ARG A 237 20.84 0.46 -23.66
C ARG A 237 20.72 1.21 -24.98
N GLN A 238 20.17 0.54 -25.99
CA GLN A 238 19.79 1.16 -27.26
C GLN A 238 18.31 1.54 -27.26
N GLU A 239 17.93 2.50 -28.10
CA GLU A 239 16.53 2.86 -28.31
C GLU A 239 15.73 1.63 -28.77
N GLY A 240 14.54 1.46 -28.17
CA GLY A 240 13.65 0.35 -28.44
C GLY A 240 12.62 0.18 -27.33
N PRO A 241 11.51 -0.51 -27.62
CA PRO A 241 10.45 -0.71 -26.63
C PRO A 241 11.01 -1.42 -25.40
N THR A 242 10.57 -1.01 -24.20
CA THR A 242 10.68 -1.93 -23.07
C THR A 242 9.81 -3.14 -23.39
N GLY A 243 10.31 -4.35 -23.13
CA GLY A 243 9.63 -5.57 -23.58
C GLY A 243 8.23 -5.65 -22.98
N PHE A 244 7.18 -5.60 -23.81
CA PHE A 244 5.81 -5.73 -23.33
C PHE A 244 5.64 -7.07 -22.62
N PRO A 245 5.31 -7.08 -21.32
CA PRO A 245 5.28 -8.33 -20.58
C PRO A 245 3.93 -9.03 -20.77
N LEU A 246 3.72 -9.58 -21.97
CA LEU A 246 2.52 -10.34 -22.37
C LEU A 246 2.08 -11.36 -21.30
N LEU A 247 3.06 -12.12 -20.79
CA LEU A 247 2.81 -13.12 -19.76
C LEU A 247 2.28 -12.51 -18.46
N LEU A 248 2.75 -11.31 -18.08
CA LEU A 248 2.30 -10.63 -16.86
C LEU A 248 0.86 -10.12 -16.99
N TRP A 249 0.53 -9.49 -18.11
CA TRP A 249 -0.85 -9.03 -18.36
C TRP A 249 -1.83 -10.21 -18.44
N SER A 250 -1.44 -11.30 -19.10
CA SER A 250 -2.25 -12.53 -19.11
C SER A 250 -2.44 -13.13 -17.72
N GLY A 251 -1.40 -13.07 -16.87
CA GLY A 251 -1.44 -13.53 -15.47
C GLY A 251 -2.38 -12.70 -14.61
N TRP A 252 -2.35 -11.38 -14.73
CA TRP A 252 -3.27 -10.50 -14.00
C TRP A 252 -4.72 -10.68 -14.46
N VAL A 253 -4.96 -10.81 -15.76
CA VAL A 253 -6.30 -11.13 -16.28
C VAL A 253 -6.79 -12.46 -15.73
N ALA A 254 -5.96 -13.50 -15.74
CA ALA A 254 -6.31 -14.81 -15.18
C ALA A 254 -6.59 -14.74 -13.67
N PHE A 255 -5.77 -14.00 -12.91
CA PHE A 255 -5.98 -13.76 -11.48
C PHE A 255 -7.32 -13.07 -11.23
N LEU A 256 -7.60 -11.95 -11.92
CA LEU A 256 -8.84 -11.21 -11.78
C LEU A 256 -10.08 -12.04 -12.16
N VAL A 257 -10.00 -12.82 -13.24
CA VAL A 257 -11.07 -13.75 -13.63
C VAL A 257 -11.27 -14.83 -12.56
N THR A 258 -10.20 -15.34 -11.97
CA THR A 258 -10.26 -16.36 -10.91
C THR A 258 -10.89 -15.80 -9.65
N VAL A 259 -10.45 -14.63 -9.19
CA VAL A 259 -11.03 -13.91 -8.05
C VAL A 259 -12.49 -13.57 -8.31
N TRP A 260 -12.82 -13.09 -9.51
CA TRP A 260 -14.20 -12.80 -9.91
C TRP A 260 -15.08 -14.05 -9.84
N ARG A 261 -14.65 -15.17 -10.45
CA ARG A 261 -15.36 -16.45 -10.40
C ARG A 261 -15.57 -16.91 -8.96
N TRP A 262 -14.52 -16.89 -8.16
CA TRP A 262 -14.57 -17.27 -6.76
C TRP A 262 -15.52 -16.38 -5.94
N SER A 263 -15.54 -15.07 -6.19
CA SER A 263 -16.48 -14.14 -5.54
C SER A 263 -17.95 -14.46 -5.87
N ARG A 264 -18.22 -14.90 -7.11
CA ARG A 264 -19.58 -15.33 -7.52
C ARG A 264 -19.95 -16.67 -6.91
N ASP A 265 -19.02 -17.59 -6.78
CA ASP A 265 -19.27 -18.85 -6.09
C ASP A 265 -19.47 -18.65 -4.58
N PHE A 266 -18.80 -17.66 -3.96
CA PHE A 266 -19.09 -17.22 -2.60
C PHE A 266 -20.52 -16.69 -2.44
N SER A 267 -21.04 -15.97 -3.44
CA SER A 267 -22.45 -15.56 -3.45
C SER A 267 -23.44 -16.73 -3.62
N ARG A 268 -22.96 -17.88 -4.13
CA ARG A 268 -23.72 -19.15 -4.24
C ARG A 268 -23.57 -20.07 -3.04
N LEU A 269 -22.51 -19.92 -2.24
CA LEU A 269 -22.25 -20.66 -1.00
C LEU A 269 -23.19 -20.30 0.15
N GLY A 270 -24.27 -19.56 -0.12
CA GLY A 270 -25.50 -19.65 0.66
C GLY A 270 -25.31 -19.44 2.16
N TRP A 271 -25.03 -18.20 2.58
CA TRP A 271 -25.59 -17.71 3.84
C TRP A 271 -27.11 -17.54 3.69
N ARG A 272 -27.81 -18.62 3.29
CA ARG A 272 -29.24 -18.74 3.60
C ARG A 272 -29.29 -18.83 5.12
N ARG A 273 -30.05 -17.93 5.75
CA ARG A 273 -30.33 -18.01 7.18
C ARG A 273 -30.71 -19.46 7.48
N ALA A 274 -29.94 -20.14 8.32
CA ALA A 274 -30.42 -21.33 8.99
C ALA A 274 -31.55 -20.87 9.91
N GLY A 275 -32.77 -20.86 9.38
CA GLY A 275 -33.94 -20.32 10.05
C GLY A 275 -35.16 -20.46 9.13
N SER A 276 -36.10 -21.27 9.59
CA SER A 276 -37.41 -21.59 9.00
C SER A 276 -37.43 -22.58 7.83
N GLU A 277 -37.02 -23.84 8.08
CA GLU A 277 -37.82 -24.95 7.55
C GLU A 277 -38.79 -25.38 8.64
N GLY A 278 -40.07 -25.37 8.27
CA GLY A 278 -41.20 -25.35 9.18
C GLY A 278 -41.42 -26.64 9.94
N VAL A 279 -41.65 -26.50 11.23
CA VAL A 279 -42.47 -27.43 12.00
C VAL A 279 -43.90 -27.28 11.47
N ARG A 280 -44.36 -28.18 10.59
CA ARG A 280 -45.78 -28.42 10.33
C ARG A 280 -46.06 -29.89 9.98
N GLY A 281 -46.89 -30.51 10.82
CA GLY A 281 -47.70 -31.70 10.54
C GLY A 281 -47.02 -33.01 10.96
N GLY A 282 -47.57 -33.86 11.81
CA GLY A 282 -48.84 -33.88 12.54
C GLY A 282 -48.83 -35.19 13.34
N LYS A 283 -49.10 -35.14 14.64
CA LYS A 283 -49.47 -36.33 15.41
C LYS A 283 -50.99 -36.46 15.27
N GLU A 284 -51.44 -37.43 14.49
CA GLU A 284 -52.77 -37.99 14.66
C GLU A 284 -52.63 -39.22 15.57
N GLU A 285 -53.36 -39.16 16.68
CA GLU A 285 -53.61 -40.25 17.60
C GLU A 285 -54.67 -41.16 16.97
N GLU A 286 -54.40 -42.46 16.84
CA GLU A 286 -55.45 -43.47 16.65
C GLU A 286 -55.95 -43.97 18.01
N PRO A 287 -57.26 -44.08 18.21
CA PRO A 287 -57.82 -45.04 19.13
C PRO A 287 -58.60 -46.15 18.39
N LEU A 288 -58.28 -47.39 18.81
CA LEU A 288 -58.96 -48.69 18.63
C LEU A 288 -58.82 -49.42 17.30
#